data_AF-A0A3N5EU13-F1
#
_entry.id   AF-A0A3N5EU13-F1
#
_cell.length_a   1.000
_cell.length_b   1.000
_cell.length_c   1.000
_cell.angle_alpha   90.00
_cell.angle_beta   90.00
_cell.angle_gamma   90.00
#
_symmetry.space_group_name_H-M   'P 1'
#
loop_
_entity.id
_entity.type
_entity.pdbx_description
1 polymer ?
#
loop_
_entity_poly.entity_id
_entity_poly.type
_entity_poly.pdbx_seq_one_letter_code
_entity_poly.pdbx_strand_id
1 'polypeptide(L)' 'MQRDAPHPRRYESIARAIEEAMLAGRIGPGDRLPSERELMAQFGAGRGTVREALFALRK' A
#
# COMPACT_ATOMS: atom_id res chain seq x y z
N MET A 1 17.97 -10.07 -9.18
CA MET A 1 17.63 -8.95 -8.27
C MET A 1 16.72 -8.00 -9.03
N GLN A 2 15.41 -8.13 -8.84
CA GLN A 2 14.42 -7.39 -9.63
C GLN A 2 14.59 -5.88 -9.37
N ARG A 3 14.99 -5.16 -10.42
CA ARG A 3 15.01 -3.69 -10.43
C ARG A 3 13.59 -3.22 -10.71
N ASP A 4 12.74 -3.21 -9.69
CA ASP A 4 11.45 -2.55 -9.80
C ASP A 4 11.66 -1.04 -9.70
N ALA A 5 11.89 -0.42 -10.86
CA ALA A 5 11.70 1.03 -11.00
C ALA A 5 10.28 1.38 -10.52
N PRO A 6 10.08 2.54 -9.87
CA PRO A 6 8.77 2.96 -9.40
C PRO A 6 7.84 3.09 -10.61
N HIS A 7 7.04 2.06 -10.86
CA HIS A 7 5.95 2.14 -11.83
C HIS A 7 4.85 2.93 -11.13
N PRO A 8 4.50 4.13 -11.61
CA PRO A 8 3.55 4.98 -10.90
C PRO A 8 2.21 4.27 -10.64
N ARG A 9 1.81 3.42 -11.59
CA ARG A 9 0.59 2.61 -11.48
C ARG A 9 0.60 1.60 -10.33
N ARG A 10 1.77 1.08 -9.91
CA ARG A 10 1.81 -0.04 -8.96
C ARG A 10 1.59 0.43 -7.53
N TYR A 11 2.17 1.57 -7.14
CA TYR A 11 1.90 2.15 -5.82
C TYR A 11 0.46 2.70 -5.76
N GLU A 12 -0.04 3.30 -6.84
CA GLU A 12 -1.42 3.79 -6.95
C GLU A 12 -2.45 2.67 -6.76
N SER A 13 -2.21 1.51 -7.38
CA SER A 13 -3.08 0.34 -7.24
C SER A 13 -3.10 -0.18 -5.79
N ILE A 14 -1.95 -0.19 -5.11
CA ILE A 14 -1.85 -0.59 -3.71
C ILE A 14 -2.55 0.43 -2.81
N ALA A 15 -2.32 1.72 -3.01
CA ALA A 15 -2.98 2.78 -2.25
C ALA A 15 -4.51 2.66 -2.38
N ARG A 16 -5.02 2.54 -3.62
CA ARG A 16 -6.44 2.34 -3.88
C ARG A 16 -7.00 1.09 -3.21
N ALA A 17 -6.29 -0.03 -3.22
CA ALA A 17 -6.74 -1.26 -2.55
C ALA A 17 -6.86 -1.08 -1.02
N ILE A 18 -5.94 -0.33 -0.42
CA ILE A 18 -5.98 0.00 1.01
C ILE A 18 -7.13 0.98 1.30
N GLU A 19 -7.32 1.99 0.44
CA GLU A 19 -8.44 2.93 0.53
C GLU A 19 -9.80 2.22 0.44
N GLU A 20 -9.96 1.32 -0.53
CA GLU A 20 -11.17 0.49 -0.66
C GLU A 20 -11.39 -0.40 0.57
N ALA A 21 -10.32 -0.89 1.21
CA ALA A 21 -10.43 -1.64 2.47
C ALA A 21 -10.86 -0.74 3.64
N MET A 22 -10.38 0.50 3.70
CA MET A 22 -10.83 1.51 4.67
C MET A 22 -12.30 1.87 4.46
N LEU A 23 -12.71 2.16 3.21
CA LEU A 23 -14.09 2.48 2.85
C LEU A 23 -15.05 1.30 3.08
N ALA A 24 -14.59 0.07 2.91
CA ALA A 24 -15.35 -1.14 3.23
C ALA A 24 -15.49 -1.40 4.73
N GLY A 25 -14.91 -0.55 5.59
CA GLY A 25 -14.94 -0.70 7.05
C GLY A 25 -14.08 -1.85 7.57
N ARG A 26 -13.18 -2.40 6.76
CA ARG A 26 -12.20 -3.42 7.21
C ARG A 26 -11.04 -2.80 7.99
N ILE A 27 -10.81 -1.50 7.79
CA ILE A 27 -9.79 -0.71 8.48
C ILE A 27 -10.48 0.59 8.91
N GLY A 28 -10.85 0.68 10.19
CA GLY A 28 -11.50 1.86 10.74
C GLY A 28 -10.51 2.99 11.09
N PRO A 29 -11.02 4.20 11.36
CA PRO A 29 -10.22 5.28 11.94
C PRO A 29 -9.65 4.85 13.29
N GLY A 30 -8.32 4.84 13.41
CA GLY A 30 -7.62 4.37 14.61
C GLY A 30 -7.24 2.88 14.59
N ASP A 31 -7.76 2.10 13.63
CA ASP A 31 -7.24 0.76 13.39
C ASP A 31 -5.84 0.83 12.82
N ARG A 32 -5.03 -0.16 13.20
CA ARG A 32 -3.67 -0.26 12.70
C ARG A 32 -3.71 -0.76 11.25
N LEU A 33 -3.13 0.01 10.34
CA LEU A 33 -2.84 -0.45 8.99
C LEU A 33 -1.91 -1.67 9.03
N PRO A 34 -2.02 -2.59 8.05
CA PRO A 34 -1.04 -3.66 7.90
C PRO A 34 0.38 -3.06 7.81
N SER A 35 1.35 -3.74 8.43
CA SER A 35 2.74 -3.31 8.41
C SER A 35 3.31 -3.29 6.98
N GLU A 36 4.37 -2.51 6.74
CA GLU A 36 5.04 -2.49 5.43
C GLU A 36 5.39 -3.91 4.96
N ARG A 37 5.85 -4.78 5.87
CA ARG A 37 6.22 -6.15 5.56
C ARG A 37 5.02 -7.00 5.11
N GLU A 38 3.87 -6.81 5.75
CA GLU A 38 2.63 -7.50 5.37
C GLU A 38 2.14 -7.02 4.01
N LEU A 39 2.16 -5.70 3.76
CA LEU A 39 1.79 -5.14 2.46
C LEU A 39 2.75 -5.60 1.35
N MET A 40 4.04 -5.66 1.61
CA MET A 40 5.02 -6.19 0.66
C MET A 40 4.70 -7.64 0.29
N ALA A 41 4.37 -8.48 1.28
CA ALA A 41 3.99 -9.87 1.04
C ALA A 41 2.64 -9.99 0.31
N GLN A 42 1.66 -9.18 0.69
CA GLN A 42 0.29 -9.23 0.16
C GLN A 42 0.21 -8.75 -1.30
N PHE A 43 1.02 -7.75 -1.66
CA PHE A 43 1.03 -7.17 -3.01
C PHE A 43 2.24 -7.59 -3.87
N GLY A 44 3.12 -8.44 -3.33
CA GLY A 44 4.36 -8.86 -4.00
C GLY A 44 5.21 -7.67 -4.44
N ALA A 45 5.26 -6.63 -3.60
CA ALA A 45 5.84 -5.33 -3.94
C ALA A 45 7.10 -5.05 -3.11
N GLY A 46 8.02 -4.27 -3.70
CA GLY A 46 9.19 -3.79 -2.98
C GLY A 46 8.85 -2.73 -1.94
N ARG A 47 9.72 -2.56 -0.93
CA ARG A 47 9.57 -1.56 0.14
C ARG A 47 9.34 -0.15 -0.38
N GLY A 48 10.01 0.26 -1.46
CA GLY A 48 9.83 1.58 -2.08
C GLY A 48 8.39 1.78 -2.56
N THR A 49 7.84 0.83 -3.30
CA THR A 49 6.46 0.89 -3.81
C THR A 49 5.42 0.93 -2.69
N VAL A 50 5.62 0.13 -1.63
CA VAL A 50 4.72 0.12 -0.47
C VAL A 50 4.78 1.45 0.29
N ARG A 51 5.97 2.04 0.47
CA ARG A 51 6.11 3.36 1.11
C ARG A 51 5.42 4.46 0.33
N GLU A 52 5.56 4.49 -1.00
CA GLU A 52 4.87 5.48 -1.83
C GLU A 52 3.35 5.32 -1.74
N ALA A 53 2.84 4.08 -1.75
CA ALA A 53 1.41 3.82 -1.59
C ALA A 53 0.89 4.32 -0.24
N LEU A 54 1.60 4.05 0.85
CA LEU A 54 1.25 4.54 2.19
C LEU A 54 1.36 6.07 2.30
N PHE A 55 2.31 6.68 1.61
CA PHE A 55 2.46 8.14 1.57
C PHE A 55 1.29 8.80 0.82
N ALA A 56 0.85 8.22 -0.28
CA ALA A 56 -0.29 8.70 -1.06
C ALA A 56 -1.61 8.75 -0.26
N LEU A 57 -1.78 7.87 0.74
CA LEU A 57 -2.96 7.80 1.60
C LEU A 57 -2.98 8.83 2.75
N ARG A 58 -1.85 9.49 3.04
CA ARG A 58 -1.74 10.45 4.15
C ARG A 58 -2.05 11.88 3.73
N LYS A 59 -2.47 12.08 2.48
CA LYS A 59 -2.78 13.40 1.92
C LYS A 59 -4.27 13.70 2.07
#